data_AF-A0A519SRP8-F1
#
_entry.id   AF-A0A519SRP8-F1
#
_cell.length_a   1.000
_cell.length_b   1.000
_cell.length_c   1.000
_cell.angle_alpha   90.00
_cell.angle_beta   90.00
_cell.angle_gamma   90.00
#
_symmetry.space_group_name_H-M   'P 1'
#
loop_
_entity.id
_entity.type
_entity.pdbx_description
1 polymer ?
#
loop_
_entity_poly.entity_id
_entity_poly.type
_entity_poly.pdbx_seq_one_letter_code
_entity_poly.pdbx_strand_id
1 'polypeptide(L)'
;MPTSFPDSLIPAHDAARLRTLHQFDIVNTTPELVFDNYTAWAAQLFNTPIALISLVDEDYVWFKSRTGGPDIDKLVRNESMCSAAILTDERVVISDYKPESCS
;
A
#
# COMPACT_ATOMS: atom_id res chain seq x y z
N MET A 1 10.96 -3.81 -19.59
CA MET A 1 10.45 -2.85 -18.58
C MET A 1 11.35 -2.99 -17.37
N PRO A 2 11.90 -1.92 -16.79
CA PRO A 2 12.97 -2.08 -15.81
C PRO A 2 12.39 -2.79 -14.58
N THR A 3 12.93 -3.98 -14.35
CA THR A 3 12.64 -4.92 -13.26
C THR A 3 13.34 -4.50 -11.95
N SER A 4 13.71 -3.24 -11.82
CA SER A 4 14.46 -2.73 -10.67
C SER A 4 13.54 -1.91 -9.78
N PHE A 5 13.46 -2.30 -8.51
CA PHE A 5 12.87 -1.44 -7.48
C PHE A 5 13.61 -0.09 -7.43
N PRO A 6 12.90 1.01 -7.14
CA PRO A 6 13.50 2.34 -7.13
C PRO A 6 14.44 2.51 -5.93
N ASP A 7 15.59 3.17 -6.17
CA ASP A 7 16.63 3.44 -5.16
C ASP A 7 16.14 4.26 -3.96
N SER A 8 15.01 4.98 -4.12
CA SER A 8 14.34 5.75 -3.08
C SER A 8 12.84 5.52 -3.12
N LEU A 9 12.25 5.22 -1.97
CA LEU A 9 10.81 5.03 -1.76
C LEU A 9 10.10 6.31 -1.29
N ILE A 10 10.77 7.46 -1.45
CA ILE A 10 10.26 8.78 -1.08
C ILE A 10 9.97 9.60 -2.35
N PRO A 11 8.69 9.95 -2.63
CA PRO A 11 8.32 10.83 -3.73
C PRO A 11 8.95 12.24 -3.62
N ALA A 12 9.15 12.91 -4.76
CA ALA A 12 9.72 14.26 -4.81
C ALA A 12 8.91 15.32 -4.01
N HIS A 13 7.60 15.12 -3.87
CA HIS A 13 6.70 16.02 -3.15
C HIS A 13 6.03 15.34 -1.94
N ASP A 14 6.76 14.43 -1.27
CA ASP A 14 6.19 13.60 -0.19
C ASP A 14 5.61 14.42 0.97
N ALA A 15 6.22 15.54 1.34
CA ALA A 15 5.70 16.41 2.41
C ALA A 15 4.30 16.99 2.09
N ALA A 16 4.03 17.32 0.83
CA ALA A 16 2.70 17.78 0.41
C ALA A 16 1.70 16.61 0.41
N ARG A 17 2.13 15.44 -0.07
CA ARG A 17 1.33 14.20 -0.07
C ARG A 17 0.93 13.78 1.35
N LEU A 18 1.89 13.78 2.29
CA LEU A 18 1.66 13.46 3.71
C LEU A 18 0.69 14.44 4.36
N ARG A 19 0.86 15.75 4.12
CA ARG A 19 -0.09 16.75 4.61
C ARG A 19 -1.51 16.48 4.12
N THR A 20 -1.67 16.15 2.85
CA THR A 20 -2.97 15.78 2.27
C THR A 20 -3.51 14.50 2.90
N LEU A 21 -2.68 13.47 3.10
CA LEU A 21 -3.08 12.24 3.77
C LEU A 21 -3.60 12.49 5.18
N HIS A 22 -2.90 13.31 5.96
CA HIS A 22 -3.28 13.64 7.34
C HIS A 22 -4.56 14.49 7.41
N GLN A 23 -4.87 15.31 6.40
CA GLN A 23 -6.14 16.05 6.33
C GLN A 23 -7.38 15.17 6.22
N PHE A 24 -7.23 13.91 5.79
CA PHE A 24 -8.35 12.98 5.73
C PHE A 24 -8.67 12.33 7.08
N ASP A 25 -7.78 12.44 8.09
CA ASP A 25 -7.95 11.81 9.40
C ASP A 25 -8.26 10.29 9.33
N ILE A 26 -7.73 9.59 8.31
CA ILE A 26 -7.99 8.16 8.07
C ILE A 26 -6.88 7.23 8.57
N VAL A 27 -5.68 7.75 8.82
CA VAL A 27 -4.53 6.95 9.24
C VAL A 27 -4.69 6.51 10.70
N ASN A 28 -4.41 5.23 10.99
CA ASN A 28 -4.50 4.66 12.35
C ASN A 28 -5.88 4.84 13.02
N THR A 29 -6.95 4.84 12.21
CA THR A 29 -8.33 4.86 12.70
C THR A 29 -8.91 3.44 12.75
N THR A 30 -10.04 3.29 13.43
CA THR A 30 -10.75 2.02 13.51
C THR A 30 -11.13 1.49 12.11
N PRO A 31 -11.25 0.17 11.94
CA PRO A 31 -11.77 -0.42 10.71
C PRO A 31 -13.15 0.13 10.35
N GLU A 32 -13.41 0.31 9.06
CA GLU A 32 -14.72 0.74 8.56
C GLU A 32 -15.20 -0.22 7.48
N LEU A 33 -16.45 -0.67 7.63
CA LEU A 33 -17.05 -1.69 6.77
C LEU A 33 -17.01 -1.34 5.28
N VAL A 34 -17.01 -0.05 4.94
CA VAL A 34 -16.92 0.41 3.55
C VAL A 34 -15.60 -0.01 2.90
N PHE A 35 -14.47 0.09 3.60
CA PHE A 35 -13.17 -0.34 3.07
C PHE A 35 -13.05 -1.87 3.02
N ASP A 36 -13.64 -2.55 4.00
CA ASP A 36 -13.69 -4.02 4.05
C ASP A 36 -14.48 -4.60 2.88
N ASN A 37 -15.60 -3.97 2.51
CA ASN A 37 -16.35 -4.37 1.32
C ASN A 37 -15.52 -4.20 0.04
N TYR A 38 -14.74 -3.12 -0.08
CA TYR A 38 -13.88 -2.91 -1.25
C TYR A 38 -12.77 -3.95 -1.35
N THR A 39 -12.09 -4.28 -0.25
CA THR A 39 -11.04 -5.32 -0.29
C THR A 39 -11.65 -6.70 -0.57
N ALA A 40 -12.80 -7.01 0.02
CA ALA A 40 -13.50 -8.27 -0.24
C ALA A 40 -13.92 -8.39 -1.72
N TRP A 41 -14.46 -7.32 -2.30
CA TRP A 41 -14.82 -7.29 -3.72
C TRP A 41 -13.60 -7.37 -4.63
N ALA A 42 -12.51 -6.67 -4.32
CA ALA A 42 -11.29 -6.76 -5.10
C ALA A 42 -10.73 -8.19 -5.12
N ALA A 43 -10.65 -8.85 -3.96
CA ALA A 43 -10.21 -10.24 -3.85
C ALA A 43 -11.09 -11.19 -4.68
N GLN A 44 -12.42 -11.02 -4.60
CA GLN A 44 -13.37 -11.83 -5.38
C GLN A 44 -13.26 -11.58 -6.89
N LEU A 45 -13.21 -10.31 -7.29
CA LEU A 45 -13.19 -9.89 -8.70
C LEU A 45 -11.94 -10.39 -9.42
N PHE A 46 -10.78 -10.30 -8.75
CA PHE A 46 -9.50 -10.74 -9.32
C PHE A 46 -9.17 -12.19 -9.00
N ASN A 47 -10.05 -12.90 -8.28
CA ASN A 47 -9.84 -14.27 -7.82
C ASN A 47 -8.49 -14.45 -7.08
N THR A 48 -8.17 -13.51 -6.19
CA THR A 48 -6.93 -13.51 -5.40
C THR A 48 -7.21 -13.80 -3.93
N PRO A 49 -6.27 -14.44 -3.21
CA PRO A 49 -6.45 -14.75 -1.79
C PRO A 49 -6.26 -13.54 -0.87
N ILE A 50 -5.65 -12.46 -1.38
CA ILE A 50 -5.31 -11.27 -0.59
C ILE A 50 -5.66 -10.02 -1.40
N ALA A 51 -6.28 -9.04 -0.73
CA ALA A 51 -6.47 -7.68 -1.22
C ALA A 51 -6.34 -6.68 -0.05
N LEU A 52 -5.73 -5.52 -0.32
CA LEU A 52 -5.37 -4.53 0.70
C LEU A 52 -5.75 -3.12 0.25
N ILE A 53 -6.19 -2.29 1.19
CA ILE A 53 -6.17 -0.83 1.05
C ILE A 53 -5.09 -0.31 2.00
N SER A 54 -4.02 0.25 1.42
CA SER A 54 -2.82 0.67 2.12
C SER A 54 -2.66 2.18 2.07
N LEU A 55 -2.37 2.79 3.21
CA LEU A 55 -2.08 4.22 3.37
C LEU A 55 -0.60 4.37 3.70
N VAL A 56 0.16 5.01 2.79
CA VAL A 56 1.61 5.21 2.97
C VAL A 56 1.83 6.47 3.80
N ASP A 57 2.24 6.34 5.06
CA ASP A 57 2.57 7.45 5.95
C ASP A 57 4.08 7.74 5.95
N GLU A 58 4.58 8.58 6.85
CA GLU A 58 6.00 8.96 6.93
C GLU A 58 6.90 7.73 7.19
N ASP A 59 6.63 6.99 8.27
CA ASP A 59 7.47 5.87 8.71
C ASP A 59 6.91 4.48 8.37
N TYR A 60 5.59 4.40 8.18
CA TYR A 60 4.87 3.13 8.05
C TYR A 60 3.87 3.15 6.91
N VAL A 61 3.60 1.99 6.33
CA VAL A 61 2.40 1.75 5.52
C VAL A 61 1.35 1.11 6.41
N TRP A 62 0.23 1.80 6.58
CA TRP A 62 -0.92 1.34 7.36
C TRP A 62 -1.93 0.62 6.48
N PHE A 63 -2.45 -0.51 6.91
CA PHE A 63 -3.52 -1.21 6.21
C PHE A 63 -4.87 -0.75 6.76
N LYS A 64 -5.57 0.08 5.98
CA LYS A 64 -6.91 0.55 6.34
C LYS A 64 -7.94 -0.56 6.27
N SER A 65 -7.74 -1.50 5.36
CA SER A 65 -8.53 -2.72 5.24
C SER A 65 -7.74 -3.81 4.56
N ARG A 66 -8.09 -5.06 4.90
CA ARG A 66 -7.46 -6.27 4.38
C ARG A 66 -8.48 -7.39 4.29
N THR A 67 -8.47 -8.10 3.17
CA THR A 67 -9.12 -9.40 3.02
C THR A 67 -8.03 -10.46 2.82
N GLY A 68 -8.00 -11.48 3.69
CA GLY A 68 -7.02 -12.57 3.64
C GLY A 68 -5.60 -12.19 4.05
N GLY A 69 -4.69 -13.17 4.15
CA GLY A 69 -3.29 -12.97 4.55
C GLY A 69 -3.05 -12.86 6.06
N PRO A 70 -1.80 -12.54 6.48
CA PRO A 70 -1.41 -12.46 7.88
C PRO A 70 -2.05 -11.25 8.60
N ASP A 71 -2.25 -11.40 9.90
CA ASP A 71 -2.86 -10.35 10.74
C ASP A 71 -1.83 -9.31 11.16
N ILE A 72 -1.58 -8.37 10.24
CA ILE A 72 -0.62 -7.28 10.37
C ILE A 72 -1.35 -5.99 10.04
N ASP A 73 -1.20 -4.96 10.88
CA ASP A 73 -1.85 -3.66 10.69
C ASP A 73 -0.97 -2.64 9.95
N LYS A 74 0.35 -2.86 9.98
CA LYS A 74 1.32 -1.97 9.35
C LYS A 74 2.63 -2.65 8.99
N LEU A 75 3.33 -2.07 8.02
CA LEU A 75 4.71 -2.41 7.65
C LEU A 75 5.59 -1.16 7.72
N VAL A 76 6.90 -1.35 7.92
CA VAL A 76 7.85 -0.25 7.77
C VAL A 76 7.81 0.24 6.33
N ARG A 77 7.81 1.56 6.11
CA ARG A 77 7.64 2.14 4.78
C ARG A 77 8.67 1.62 3.78
N ASN A 78 9.92 1.44 4.20
CA ASN A 78 11.00 0.97 3.35
C ASN A 78 10.89 -0.52 2.96
N GLU A 79 10.03 -1.30 3.61
CA GLU A 79 9.81 -2.73 3.35
C GLU A 79 8.55 -2.98 2.52
N SER A 80 7.79 -1.94 2.16
CA SER A 80 6.47 -2.07 1.54
C SER A 80 6.49 -1.74 0.05
N MET A 81 6.00 -2.68 -0.76
CA MET A 81 5.72 -2.46 -2.20
C MET A 81 4.71 -1.32 -2.44
N CYS A 82 3.83 -1.02 -1.48
CA CYS A 82 2.90 0.10 -1.59
C CYS A 82 3.66 1.44 -1.65
N SER A 83 4.81 1.54 -0.98
CA SER A 83 5.67 2.72 -1.03
C SER A 83 6.30 2.93 -2.40
N ALA A 84 6.64 1.84 -3.11
CA ALA A 84 7.12 1.92 -4.49
C ALA A 84 5.97 2.30 -5.45
N ALA A 85 4.77 1.79 -5.20
CA ALA A 85 3.60 2.03 -6.05
C ALA A 85 3.19 3.51 -6.09
N ILE A 86 3.35 4.26 -5.00
CA ILE A 86 2.98 5.69 -4.94
C ILE A 86 3.99 6.64 -5.63
N LEU A 87 5.09 6.12 -6.19
CA LEU A 87 6.09 6.93 -6.89
C LEU A 87 5.68 7.28 -8.32
N THR A 88 4.64 6.63 -8.84
CA THR A 88 4.10 6.84 -10.19
C THR A 88 2.58 6.98 -10.13
N ASP A 89 2.03 7.76 -11.04
CA ASP A 89 0.57 7.90 -11.22
C ASP A 89 0.00 6.75 -12.09
N GLU A 90 0.84 5.85 -12.58
CA GLU A 90 0.44 4.69 -13.37
C GLU A 90 0.21 3.43 -12.51
N ARG A 91 -0.60 2.51 -13.04
CA ARG A 91 -0.78 1.19 -12.41
C ARG A 91 0.55 0.43 -12.39
N VAL A 92 0.94 -0.06 -11.21
CA VAL A 92 2.12 -0.92 -11.04
C VAL A 92 1.70 -2.38 -11.03
N VAL A 93 2.32 -3.18 -11.90
CA VAL A 93 2.12 -4.63 -11.96
C VAL A 93 3.47 -5.31 -11.91
N ILE A 94 3.71 -6.09 -10.85
CA ILE A 94 4.93 -6.88 -10.69
C ILE A 94 4.54 -8.35 -10.81
N SER A 95 5.03 -8.98 -11.88
CA SER A 95 4.93 -10.43 -12.04
C SER A 95 5.96 -11.13 -11.15
N ASP A 96 5.53 -12.18 -10.45
CA ASP A 96 6.39 -13.02 -9.62
C ASP A 96 7.19 -12.25 -8.55
N TYR A 97 6.47 -11.49 -7.73
CA TYR A 97 7.06 -10.76 -6.60
C TYR A 97 7.77 -11.69 -5.62
N LYS A 98 8.99 -11.30 -5.22
CA LYS A 98 9.76 -11.96 -4.16
C LYS A 98 10.21 -10.93 -3.12
N PRO A 99 10.35 -11.29 -1.83
CA PRO A 99 10.79 -10.36 -0.79
C PRO A 99 12.10 -9.64 -1.10
N GLU A 100 13.04 -10.31 -1.77
CA GLU A 100 14.33 -9.76 -2.20
C GLU A 100 14.21 -8.77 -3.36
N SER A 101 13.01 -8.59 -3.92
CA SER A 101 12.78 -7.61 -4.97
C SER A 101 12.84 -6.18 -4.42
N CYS A 102 12.50 -5.98 -3.13
CA CYS A 102 12.47 -4.66 -2.48
C CYS A 102 13.85 -4.11 -2.07
N SER A 103 14.94 -4.84 -2.32
CA SER A 103 16.31 -4.53 -1.91
C SER A 103 17.25 -4.26 -3.07
#